data_AF-A0A3N5I1D8-F1
#
_entry.id   AF-A0A3N5I1D8-F1
#
_cell.length_a   1.000
_cell.length_b   1.000
_cell.length_c   1.000
_cell.angle_alpha   90.00
_cell.angle_beta   90.00
_cell.angle_gamma   90.00
#
_symmetry.space_group_name_H-M   'P 1'
#
loop_
_entity.id
_entity.type
_entity.pdbx_description
1 polymer ?
#
loop_
_entity_poly.entity_id
_entity_poly.type
_entity_poly.pdbx_seq_one_letter_code
_entity_poly.pdbx_strand_id
1 'polypeptide(L)'
;MPHPETLDRLVRRVATQVRRRRIEHYALRGAFWGSLLSVLLLAFKGPLAEWALPSALGVLGVGVLTGALWGALKRTSVADAARLADRAWGLEDRVATAMDWVGRPERPPLVDALIADTLQRIERLEPRKAARRVIPRDGRFLPIPLALVVVLMLAPAIPVPSGRLPDFSVAGEEEQQEARAGSPLMDERSRPAARDRLKPPSFGEREFATRAGGTGAAMSGDLAAVFKDTALSAQRPDFQ
;
A
#
# COMPACT_ATOMS: atom_id res chain seq x y z
N MET A 1 -10.13 -3.26 -53.80
CA MET A 1 -10.88 -3.98 -52.76
C MET A 1 -10.66 -3.25 -51.45
N PRO A 2 -11.70 -2.94 -50.65
CA PRO A 2 -11.52 -2.31 -49.34
C PRO A 2 -10.60 -3.18 -48.50
N HIS A 3 -9.54 -2.61 -47.93
CA HIS A 3 -8.52 -3.36 -47.19
C HIS A 3 -8.97 -3.52 -45.72
N PRO A 4 -9.55 -4.68 -45.31
CA PRO A 4 -9.96 -4.91 -43.92
C PRO A 4 -8.78 -4.78 -42.94
N GLU A 5 -7.56 -4.95 -43.44
CA GLU A 5 -6.32 -4.76 -42.68
C GLU A 5 -6.17 -3.37 -42.07
N THR A 6 -6.66 -2.31 -42.73
CA THR A 6 -6.51 -0.94 -42.23
C THR A 6 -7.37 -0.70 -40.98
N LEU A 7 -8.60 -1.22 -40.99
CA LEU A 7 -9.50 -1.22 -39.83
C LEU A 7 -8.89 -2.03 -38.68
N ASP A 8 -8.41 -3.25 -38.96
CA ASP A 8 -7.75 -4.10 -37.98
C ASP A 8 -6.52 -3.45 -37.35
N ARG A 9 -5.67 -2.80 -38.17
CA ARG A 9 -4.49 -2.07 -37.69
C ARG A 9 -4.89 -0.90 -36.79
N LEU A 10 -5.93 -0.13 -37.14
CA LEU A 10 -6.44 0.95 -36.31
C LEU A 10 -6.92 0.41 -34.95
N VAL A 11 -7.79 -0.59 -34.96
CA VAL A 11 -8.36 -1.17 -33.74
C VAL A 11 -7.27 -1.80 -32.86
N ARG A 12 -6.29 -2.50 -33.44
CA ARG A 12 -5.11 -3.03 -32.71
C ARG A 12 -4.26 -1.90 -32.11
N ARG A 13 -4.05 -0.80 -32.82
CA ARG A 13 -3.34 0.38 -32.27
C ARG A 13 -4.09 0.98 -31.09
N VAL A 14 -5.41 1.13 -31.20
CA VAL A 14 -6.23 1.63 -30.08
C VAL A 14 -6.20 0.66 -28.90
N ALA A 15 -6.34 -0.65 -29.14
CA ALA A 15 -6.28 -1.68 -28.11
C ALA A 15 -4.92 -1.70 -27.39
N THR A 16 -3.81 -1.57 -28.12
CA THR A 16 -2.46 -1.50 -27.52
C THR A 16 -2.25 -0.22 -26.72
N GLN A 17 -2.76 0.94 -27.19
CA GLN A 17 -2.77 2.18 -26.42
C GLN A 17 -3.55 2.03 -25.11
N VAL A 18 -4.75 1.44 -25.15
CA VAL A 18 -5.57 1.18 -23.96
C VAL A 18 -4.84 0.24 -23.00
N ARG A 19 -4.27 -0.85 -23.51
CA ARG A 19 -3.54 -1.82 -22.68
C ARG A 19 -2.36 -1.16 -21.98
N ARG A 20 -1.55 -0.37 -22.70
CA ARG A 20 -0.44 0.39 -22.11
C ARG A 20 -0.91 1.33 -21.00
N ARG A 21 -2.02 2.04 -21.22
CA ARG A 21 -2.60 2.95 -20.19
C ARG A 21 -3.12 2.20 -18.97
N ARG A 22 -3.73 1.03 -19.14
CA ARG A 22 -4.14 0.17 -18.02
C ARG A 22 -2.94 -0.34 -17.24
N ILE A 23 -1.90 -0.79 -17.92
CA ILE A 23 -0.63 -1.21 -17.29
C ILE A 23 -0.07 -0.05 -16.46
N GLU A 24 0.05 1.16 -17.04
CA GLU A 24 0.51 2.34 -16.30
C GLU A 24 -0.36 2.62 -15.05
N HIS A 25 -1.69 2.57 -15.20
CA HIS A 25 -2.62 2.84 -14.11
C HIS A 25 -2.50 1.83 -12.96
N TYR A 26 -2.50 0.53 -13.27
CA TYR A 26 -2.41 -0.51 -12.24
C TYR A 26 -0.99 -0.69 -11.69
N ALA A 27 0.06 -0.41 -12.48
CA ALA A 27 1.43 -0.35 -12.00
C ALA A 27 1.61 0.78 -10.97
N LEU A 28 1.04 1.96 -11.21
CA LEU A 28 1.06 3.05 -10.22
C LEU A 28 0.33 2.68 -8.93
N ARG A 29 -0.80 1.98 -9.04
CA ARG A 29 -1.55 1.50 -7.87
C ARG A 29 -0.78 0.42 -7.10
N GLY A 30 -0.15 -0.51 -7.82
CA GLY A 30 0.74 -1.52 -7.25
C GLY A 30 1.96 -0.91 -6.58
N ALA A 31 2.56 0.12 -7.19
CA ALA A 31 3.66 0.89 -6.60
C ALA A 31 3.24 1.57 -5.30
N PHE A 32 2.03 2.16 -5.26
CA PHE A 32 1.52 2.82 -4.07
C PHE A 32 1.37 1.83 -2.90
N TRP A 33 0.62 0.74 -3.11
CA TRP A 33 0.42 -0.27 -2.07
C TRP A 33 1.71 -1.00 -1.69
N GLY A 34 2.57 -1.30 -2.67
CA GLY A 34 3.89 -1.87 -2.44
C GLY A 34 4.75 -0.95 -1.58
N SER A 35 4.80 0.35 -1.91
CA SER A 35 5.55 1.33 -1.11
C SER A 35 5.03 1.47 0.32
N LEU A 36 3.71 1.42 0.53
CA LEU A 36 3.13 1.47 1.86
C LEU A 36 3.51 0.24 2.70
N LEU A 37 3.50 -0.95 2.09
CA LEU A 37 3.92 -2.18 2.75
C LEU A 37 5.44 -2.19 3.03
N SER A 38 6.25 -1.66 2.11
CA SER A 38 7.68 -1.48 2.32
C SER A 38 7.99 -0.50 3.46
N VAL A 39 7.24 0.60 3.57
CA VAL A 39 7.32 1.52 4.73
C VAL A 39 7.03 0.77 6.02
N LEU A 40 5.97 -0.04 6.04
CA LEU A 40 5.61 -0.83 7.22
C LEU A 40 6.76 -1.77 7.63
N LEU A 41 7.33 -2.51 6.68
CA LEU A 41 8.46 -3.40 6.93
C LEU A 41 9.69 -2.65 7.45
N LEU A 42 10.02 -1.50 6.87
CA LEU A 42 11.15 -0.68 7.31
C LEU A 42 10.91 -0.04 8.67
N ALA A 43 9.67 0.29 9.03
CA ALA A 43 9.33 0.77 10.37
C ALA A 43 9.62 -0.30 11.44
N PHE A 44 9.46 -1.58 11.11
CA PHE A 44 9.79 -2.72 11.96
C PHE A 44 11.18 -3.32 11.69
N LYS A 45 12.13 -2.51 11.18
CA LYS A 45 13.49 -3.00 10.86
C LYS A 45 14.30 -3.53 12.04
N GLY A 46 13.91 -3.21 13.28
CA GLY A 46 14.54 -3.72 14.50
C GLY A 46 14.54 -5.25 14.57
N PRO A 47 13.38 -5.91 14.63
CA PRO A 47 13.29 -7.37 14.67
C PRO A 47 13.71 -8.08 13.36
N LEU A 48 13.64 -7.42 12.19
CA LEU A 48 13.95 -8.04 10.90
C LEU A 48 15.44 -7.92 10.47
N ALA A 49 16.25 -7.16 11.21
CA ALA A 49 17.69 -7.01 11.01
C ALA A 49 18.11 -6.87 9.53
N GLU A 50 19.04 -7.71 9.04
CA GLU A 50 19.65 -7.65 7.71
C GLU A 50 18.67 -7.94 6.56
N TRP A 51 17.56 -8.63 6.82
CA TRP A 51 16.57 -8.99 5.81
C TRP A 51 15.57 -7.86 5.50
N ALA A 52 15.53 -6.81 6.32
CA ALA A 52 14.57 -5.71 6.17
C ALA A 52 14.73 -4.96 4.83
N LEU A 53 15.96 -4.71 4.40
CA LEU A 53 16.24 -4.02 3.13
C LEU A 53 15.89 -4.85 1.89
N PRO A 54 16.36 -6.10 1.72
CA PRO A 54 16.01 -6.90 0.56
C PRO A 54 14.52 -7.24 0.52
N SER A 55 13.87 -7.45 1.68
CA SER A 55 12.43 -7.69 1.73
C SER A 55 11.61 -6.45 1.34
N ALA A 56 11.98 -5.26 1.82
CA ALA A 56 11.30 -4.02 1.46
C ALA A 56 11.40 -3.72 -0.05
N LEU A 57 12.57 -3.91 -0.65
CA LEU A 57 12.76 -3.77 -2.10
C LEU A 57 12.00 -4.85 -2.87
N GLY A 58 12.03 -6.10 -2.40
CA GLY A 58 11.31 -7.21 -3.00
C GLY A 58 9.80 -6.96 -3.02
N VAL A 59 9.22 -6.52 -1.90
CA VAL A 59 7.80 -6.19 -1.79
C VAL A 59 7.40 -5.03 -2.70
N LEU A 60 8.23 -3.99 -2.80
CA LEU A 60 7.97 -2.88 -3.72
C LEU A 60 7.97 -3.37 -5.17
N GLY A 61 8.98 -4.15 -5.55
CA GLY A 61 9.11 -4.74 -6.87
C GLY A 61 7.92 -5.65 -7.21
N VAL A 62 7.56 -6.56 -6.31
CA VAL A 62 6.40 -7.45 -6.46
C VAL A 62 5.10 -6.64 -6.58
N GLY A 63 4.89 -5.63 -5.74
CA GLY A 63 3.71 -4.77 -5.82
C GLY A 63 3.55 -4.08 -7.18
N VAL A 64 4.64 -3.52 -7.72
CA VAL A 64 4.66 -2.91 -9.07
C VAL A 64 4.38 -3.97 -10.14
N LEU A 65 5.05 -5.12 -10.08
CA LEU A 65 4.92 -6.20 -11.06
C LEU A 65 3.51 -6.80 -11.06
N THR A 66 2.94 -7.11 -9.89
CA THR A 66 1.58 -7.62 -9.76
C THR A 66 0.57 -6.61 -10.28
N GLY A 67 0.75 -5.32 -9.98
CA GLY A 67 -0.08 -4.24 -10.53
C GLY A 67 0.02 -4.17 -12.05
N ALA A 68 1.23 -4.17 -12.61
CA ALA A 68 1.46 -4.14 -14.05
C ALA A 68 0.87 -5.38 -14.75
N LEU A 69 1.08 -6.57 -14.18
CA LEU A 69 0.58 -7.84 -14.70
C LEU A 69 -0.94 -7.89 -14.68
N TRP A 70 -1.57 -7.42 -13.58
CA TRP A 70 -3.02 -7.31 -13.49
C TRP A 70 -3.58 -6.35 -14.55
N GLY A 71 -2.91 -5.22 -14.77
CA GLY A 71 -3.25 -4.28 -15.83
C GLY A 71 -3.08 -4.86 -17.25
N ALA A 72 -2.09 -5.72 -17.46
CA ALA A 72 -1.82 -6.39 -18.73
C ALA A 72 -2.80 -7.54 -19.01
N LEU A 73 -3.17 -8.30 -17.97
CA LEU A 73 -4.05 -9.47 -18.07
C LEU A 73 -5.52 -9.07 -18.29
N LYS A 74 -5.89 -7.84 -17.91
CA LYS A 74 -7.23 -7.30 -18.14
C LYS A 74 -7.48 -7.13 -19.65
N ARG A 75 -8.16 -8.12 -20.22
CA ARG A 75 -8.53 -8.17 -21.64
C ARG A 75 -9.35 -6.93 -22.03
N THR A 76 -9.02 -6.37 -23.19
CA THR A 76 -9.83 -5.34 -23.86
C THR A 76 -10.49 -6.02 -25.05
N SER A 77 -11.83 -6.00 -25.10
CA SER A 77 -12.52 -6.58 -26.25
C SER A 77 -12.26 -5.74 -27.51
N VAL A 78 -12.26 -6.41 -28.67
CA VAL A 78 -12.07 -5.74 -29.97
C VAL A 78 -13.20 -4.73 -30.22
N ALA A 79 -14.43 -5.10 -29.83
CA ALA A 79 -15.61 -4.23 -29.92
C ALA A 79 -15.46 -2.96 -29.06
N ASP A 80 -14.96 -3.07 -27.83
CA ASP A 80 -14.73 -1.90 -26.97
C ASP A 80 -13.63 -1.00 -27.54
N ALA A 81 -12.59 -1.59 -28.14
CA ALA A 81 -11.53 -0.83 -28.79
C ALA A 81 -12.03 -0.08 -30.03
N ALA A 82 -12.93 -0.69 -30.81
CA ALA A 82 -13.58 -0.04 -31.95
C ALA A 82 -14.47 1.13 -31.49
N ARG A 83 -15.34 0.92 -30.50
CA ARG A 83 -16.17 1.98 -29.90
C ARG A 83 -15.34 3.11 -29.30
N LEU A 84 -14.21 2.78 -28.68
CA LEU A 84 -13.30 3.80 -28.16
C LEU A 84 -12.63 4.59 -29.28
N ALA A 85 -12.30 3.95 -30.41
CA ALA A 85 -11.84 4.64 -31.60
C ALA A 85 -12.93 5.59 -32.12
N ASP A 86 -14.15 5.12 -32.25
CA ASP A 86 -15.26 5.95 -32.71
C ASP A 86 -15.46 7.20 -31.84
N ARG A 87 -15.37 7.06 -30.52
CA ARG A 87 -15.45 8.19 -29.58
C ARG A 87 -14.25 9.13 -29.66
N ALA A 88 -13.05 8.61 -29.90
CA ALA A 88 -11.85 9.42 -29.96
C ALA A 88 -11.78 10.30 -31.22
N TRP A 89 -12.34 9.82 -32.33
CA TRP A 89 -12.31 10.51 -33.63
C TRP A 89 -13.69 11.03 -34.09
N GLY A 90 -14.75 10.85 -33.28
CA GLY A 90 -16.09 11.33 -33.60
C GLY A 90 -16.74 10.62 -34.79
N LEU A 91 -16.48 9.32 -34.95
CA LEU A 91 -16.94 8.53 -36.09
C LEU A 91 -18.31 7.88 -35.88
N GLU A 92 -19.06 8.23 -34.83
CA GLU A 92 -20.46 7.80 -34.61
C GLU A 92 -20.69 6.29 -34.76
N ASP A 93 -19.84 5.46 -34.13
CA ASP A 93 -19.91 3.99 -34.17
C ASP A 93 -19.72 3.35 -35.58
N ARG A 94 -19.20 4.11 -36.56
CA ARG A 94 -18.91 3.60 -37.91
C ARG A 94 -17.83 2.52 -37.93
N VAL A 95 -16.78 2.66 -37.12
CA VAL A 95 -15.70 1.65 -37.04
C VAL A 95 -16.21 0.38 -36.37
N ALA A 96 -16.96 0.50 -35.27
CA ALA A 96 -17.60 -0.64 -34.62
C ALA A 96 -18.53 -1.39 -35.58
N THR A 97 -19.38 -0.66 -36.30
CA THR A 97 -20.31 -1.24 -37.28
C THR A 97 -19.54 -1.90 -38.44
N ALA A 98 -18.53 -1.23 -39.00
CA ALA A 98 -17.71 -1.81 -40.08
C ALA A 98 -17.03 -3.11 -39.63
N MET A 99 -16.48 -3.16 -38.41
CA MET A 99 -15.86 -4.37 -37.85
C MET A 99 -16.84 -5.53 -37.67
N ASP A 100 -18.08 -5.25 -37.26
CA ASP A 100 -19.11 -6.28 -37.08
C ASP A 100 -19.55 -6.93 -38.41
N TRP A 101 -19.43 -6.20 -39.51
CA TRP A 101 -19.82 -6.65 -40.85
C TRP A 101 -18.67 -7.19 -41.72
N VAL A 102 -17.41 -6.84 -41.42
CA VAL A 102 -16.23 -7.27 -42.21
C VAL A 102 -16.11 -8.79 -42.32
N GLY A 103 -16.51 -9.54 -41.28
CA GLY A 103 -16.43 -11.00 -41.24
C GLY A 103 -17.65 -11.75 -41.78
N ARG A 104 -18.68 -11.06 -42.26
CA ARG A 104 -19.93 -11.71 -42.71
C ARG A 104 -19.90 -11.98 -44.21
N PRO A 105 -20.18 -13.23 -44.65
CA PRO A 105 -20.16 -13.59 -46.07
C PRO A 105 -21.30 -12.94 -46.87
N GLU A 106 -22.46 -12.76 -46.24
CA GLU A 106 -23.60 -12.05 -46.84
C GLU A 106 -23.66 -10.64 -46.28
N ARG A 107 -23.21 -9.66 -47.09
CA ARG A 107 -23.27 -8.24 -46.73
C ARG A 107 -24.00 -7.43 -47.81
N PRO A 108 -24.95 -6.56 -47.43
CA PRO A 108 -25.63 -5.69 -48.39
C PRO A 108 -24.67 -4.71 -49.09
N PRO A 109 -24.95 -4.27 -50.33
CA PRO A 109 -24.13 -3.28 -51.04
C PRO A 109 -23.96 -1.96 -50.28
N LEU A 110 -24.98 -1.58 -49.48
CA LEU A 110 -24.91 -0.41 -48.61
C LEU A 110 -23.81 -0.52 -47.56
N VAL A 111 -23.56 -1.73 -47.05
CA VAL A 111 -22.52 -1.99 -46.05
C VAL A 111 -21.14 -1.90 -46.69
N ASP A 112 -20.97 -2.33 -47.94
CA ASP A 112 -19.73 -2.12 -48.68
C ASP A 112 -19.41 -0.63 -48.87
N ALA A 113 -20.43 0.18 -49.17
CA ALA A 113 -20.28 1.64 -49.24
C ALA A 113 -19.90 2.25 -47.87
N LEU A 114 -20.51 1.78 -46.78
CA LEU A 114 -20.17 2.21 -45.42
C LEU A 114 -18.71 1.86 -45.06
N ILE A 115 -18.25 0.65 -45.38
CA ILE A 115 -16.86 0.23 -45.14
C ILE A 115 -15.90 1.10 -45.95
N ALA A 116 -16.22 1.37 -47.22
CA ALA A 116 -15.39 2.22 -48.08
C ALA A 116 -15.30 3.67 -47.58
N ASP A 117 -16.43 4.29 -47.19
CA ASP A 117 -16.45 5.64 -46.59
C ASP A 117 -15.65 5.68 -45.28
N THR A 118 -15.81 4.65 -44.44
CA THR A 118 -15.09 4.56 -43.16
C THR A 118 -13.58 4.46 -43.37
N LEU A 119 -13.13 3.66 -44.34
CA LEU A 119 -11.72 3.55 -44.70
C LEU A 119 -11.15 4.88 -45.20
N GLN A 120 -11.87 5.57 -46.10
CA GLN A 120 -11.45 6.87 -46.62
C GLN A 120 -11.34 7.92 -45.51
N ARG A 121 -12.25 7.89 -44.52
CA ARG A 121 -12.15 8.75 -43.33
C ARG A 121 -10.92 8.41 -42.51
N ILE A 122 -10.70 7.13 -42.21
CA ILE A 122 -9.56 6.65 -41.41
C ILE A 122 -8.22 7.08 -42.02
N GLU A 123 -8.07 6.99 -43.33
CA GLU A 123 -6.86 7.41 -44.03
C GLU A 123 -6.54 8.90 -43.87
N ARG A 124 -7.58 9.73 -43.68
CA ARG A 124 -7.44 11.16 -43.43
C ARG A 124 -7.28 11.51 -41.95
N LEU A 125 -7.41 10.54 -41.05
CA LEU A 125 -7.26 10.79 -39.62
C LEU A 125 -5.79 11.00 -39.28
N GLU A 126 -5.50 12.09 -38.58
CA GLU A 126 -4.21 12.26 -37.93
C GLU A 126 -4.02 11.21 -36.81
N PRO A 127 -2.76 10.83 -36.52
CA PRO A 127 -2.42 9.94 -35.41
C PRO A 127 -2.67 10.61 -34.06
N ARG A 128 -3.94 10.73 -33.67
CA ARG A 128 -4.37 11.19 -32.34
C ARG A 128 -4.32 10.04 -31.32
N LYS A 129 -4.16 10.41 -30.05
CA LYS A 129 -4.20 9.45 -28.94
C LYS A 129 -5.67 9.16 -28.61
N ALA A 130 -6.11 7.93 -28.82
CA ALA A 130 -7.50 7.54 -28.56
C ALA A 130 -7.83 7.51 -27.05
N ALA A 131 -6.84 7.13 -26.24
CA ALA A 131 -6.99 7.01 -24.80
C ALA A 131 -6.38 8.22 -24.08
N ARG A 132 -7.24 9.03 -23.42
CA ARG A 132 -6.80 10.10 -22.51
C ARG A 132 -6.05 9.48 -21.33
N ARG A 133 -4.92 10.09 -20.94
CA ARG A 133 -4.15 9.65 -19.76
C ARG A 133 -4.91 10.09 -18.50
N VAL A 134 -5.40 9.12 -17.74
CA VAL A 134 -6.06 9.35 -16.44
C VAL A 134 -5.12 8.85 -15.34
N ILE A 135 -4.56 9.78 -14.58
CA ILE A 135 -3.69 9.46 -13.44
C ILE A 135 -4.62 9.11 -12.25
N PRO A 136 -4.47 7.94 -11.61
CA PRO A 136 -5.22 7.63 -10.40
C PRO A 136 -4.91 8.63 -9.29
N ARG A 137 -5.88 8.92 -8.42
CA ARG A 137 -5.65 9.76 -7.24
C ARG A 137 -4.49 9.23 -6.39
N ASP A 138 -4.41 7.91 -6.21
CA ASP A 138 -3.32 7.22 -5.49
C ASP A 138 -1.95 7.48 -6.14
N GLY A 139 -1.89 7.55 -7.47
CA GLY A 139 -0.66 7.85 -8.21
C GLY A 139 -0.16 9.29 -8.00
N ARG A 140 -1.05 10.22 -7.63
CA ARG A 140 -0.66 11.58 -7.25
C ARG A 140 0.01 11.64 -5.88
N PHE A 141 -0.38 10.73 -4.97
CA PHE A 141 0.20 10.63 -3.63
C PHE A 141 1.37 9.66 -3.53
N LEU A 142 1.65 8.86 -4.56
CA LEU A 142 2.81 7.97 -4.69
C LEU A 142 4.17 8.57 -4.26
N PRO A 143 4.53 9.84 -4.54
CA PRO A 143 5.82 10.37 -4.09
C PRO A 143 5.97 10.37 -2.56
N ILE A 144 4.87 10.42 -1.80
CA ILE A 144 4.90 10.47 -0.33
C ILE A 144 5.41 9.15 0.28
N PRO A 145 4.77 7.99 0.08
CA PRO A 145 5.27 6.73 0.64
C PRO A 145 6.61 6.34 0.01
N LEU A 146 6.87 6.68 -1.25
CA LEU A 146 8.16 6.43 -1.88
C LEU A 146 9.28 7.23 -1.19
N ALA A 147 9.06 8.51 -0.90
CA ALA A 147 10.01 9.31 -0.13
C ALA A 147 10.23 8.74 1.27
N LEU A 148 9.17 8.24 1.91
CA LEU A 148 9.26 7.62 3.23
C LEU A 148 10.08 6.32 3.21
N VAL A 149 9.96 5.49 2.17
CA VAL A 149 10.85 4.32 1.96
C VAL A 149 12.31 4.78 1.88
N VAL A 150 12.61 5.80 1.09
CA VAL A 150 13.98 6.31 0.93
C VAL A 150 14.52 6.86 2.25
N VAL A 151 13.73 7.65 2.97
CA VAL A 151 14.11 8.19 4.29
C VAL A 151 14.38 7.06 5.28
N LEU A 152 13.50 6.06 5.36
CA LEU A 152 13.67 4.93 6.28
C LEU A 152 14.83 4.00 5.91
N MET A 153 15.17 3.88 4.62
CA MET A 153 16.38 3.16 4.18
C MET A 153 17.66 3.87 4.62
N LEU A 154 17.68 5.21 4.60
CA LEU A 154 18.83 6.02 5.00
C LEU A 154 18.90 6.25 6.52
N ALA A 155 17.78 6.12 7.22
CA ALA A 155 17.71 6.35 8.66
C ALA A 155 18.40 5.24 9.46
N PRO A 156 19.22 5.58 10.48
CA PRO A 156 19.76 4.60 11.40
C PRO A 156 18.63 3.83 12.11
N ALA A 157 18.92 2.63 12.59
CA ALA A 157 17.93 1.88 13.38
C ALA A 157 17.55 2.70 14.60
N ILE A 158 16.29 3.12 14.66
CA ILE A 158 15.72 3.65 15.89
C ILE A 158 15.84 2.47 16.87
N PRO A 159 16.63 2.60 17.94
CA PRO A 159 16.75 1.53 18.92
C PRO A 159 15.37 1.40 19.57
N VAL A 160 14.65 0.35 19.22
CA VAL A 160 13.47 -0.04 19.99
C VAL A 160 13.95 -0.38 21.39
N PRO A 161 13.38 0.24 22.45
CA PRO A 161 13.74 -0.12 23.81
C PRO A 161 13.38 -1.60 24.00
N SER A 162 14.41 -2.44 24.06
CA SER A 162 14.36 -3.90 24.22
C SER A 162 13.87 -4.35 25.60
N GLY A 163 13.17 -3.48 26.32
CA GLY A 163 12.55 -3.80 27.60
C GLY A 163 11.15 -4.33 27.38
N ARG A 164 10.98 -5.64 27.52
CA ARG A 164 9.71 -6.42 27.58
C ARG A 164 9.23 -7.06 26.28
N LEU A 165 10.03 -7.98 25.75
CA LEU A 165 9.46 -9.21 25.18
C LEU A 165 9.88 -10.37 26.10
N PRO A 166 8.95 -11.21 26.57
CA PRO A 166 9.32 -12.44 27.27
C PRO A 166 10.04 -13.36 26.30
N ASP A 167 11.27 -13.74 26.65
CA ASP A 167 12.04 -14.76 25.94
C ASP A 167 11.26 -16.08 25.95
N PHE A 168 10.85 -16.54 24.77
CA PHE A 168 10.33 -17.89 24.54
C PHE A 168 11.38 -18.76 23.84
N SER A 169 12.65 -18.62 24.22
CA SER A 169 13.72 -19.51 23.78
C SER A 169 13.83 -20.71 24.73
N VAL A 170 13.21 -21.83 24.34
CA VAL A 170 13.49 -23.19 24.88
C VAL A 170 14.82 -23.70 24.28
N ALA A 171 15.88 -22.91 24.42
CA ALA A 171 17.20 -23.21 23.84
C ALA A 171 18.34 -22.88 24.81
N GLY A 172 18.07 -22.89 26.12
CA GLY A 172 19.07 -22.65 27.18
C GLY A 172 19.45 -23.89 27.98
N GLU A 173 18.87 -25.07 27.70
CA GLU A 173 19.15 -26.27 28.49
C GLU A 173 20.44 -27.00 28.04
N GLU A 174 20.93 -26.76 26.82
CA GLU A 174 22.14 -27.44 26.32
C GLU A 174 23.43 -26.79 26.86
N GLU A 175 23.52 -25.46 26.98
CA GLU A 175 24.72 -24.78 27.51
C GLU A 175 24.91 -24.97 29.02
N GLN A 176 23.86 -25.26 29.78
CA GLN A 176 23.96 -25.50 31.24
C GLN A 176 24.40 -26.93 31.61
N GLN A 177 24.30 -27.91 30.71
CA GLN A 177 24.79 -29.27 30.95
C GLN A 177 26.31 -29.40 30.74
N GLU A 178 26.89 -28.69 29.77
CA GLU A 178 28.34 -28.73 29.53
C GLU A 178 29.15 -28.06 30.65
N ALA A 179 28.63 -27.00 31.26
CA ALA A 179 29.31 -26.32 32.37
C ALA A 179 29.35 -27.16 33.67
N ARG A 180 28.49 -28.19 33.80
CA ARG A 180 28.42 -29.04 35.01
C ARG A 180 29.31 -30.29 34.94
N ALA A 181 29.83 -30.63 33.76
CA ALA A 181 30.67 -31.82 33.55
C ALA A 181 32.18 -31.58 33.76
N GLY A 182 32.61 -30.33 33.95
CA GLY A 182 34.03 -29.93 33.98
C GLY A 182 34.60 -29.52 35.34
N SER A 183 34.17 -30.10 36.45
CA SER A 183 34.74 -29.79 37.78
C SER A 183 35.76 -30.84 38.22
N PRO A 184 37.09 -30.60 38.11
CA PRO A 184 38.06 -31.40 38.84
C PRO A 184 38.00 -31.03 40.32
N LEU A 185 37.67 -32.04 41.14
CA LEU A 185 37.93 -32.06 42.57
C LEU A 185 39.40 -31.74 42.84
N MET A 186 39.67 -30.68 43.59
CA MET A 186 40.78 -30.50 44.56
C MET A 186 41.06 -29.00 44.73
N ASP A 187 40.51 -28.38 45.78
CA ASP A 187 41.33 -27.69 46.77
C ASP A 187 40.44 -27.21 47.92
N GLU A 188 40.37 -28.06 48.93
CA GLU A 188 39.75 -27.78 50.21
C GLU A 188 40.86 -27.33 51.18
N ARG A 189 41.04 -26.02 51.36
CA ARG A 189 41.57 -25.45 52.62
C ARG A 189 41.48 -23.92 52.70
N SER A 190 41.11 -23.48 53.91
CA SER A 190 41.23 -22.14 54.50
C SER A 190 40.09 -21.11 54.29
N ARG A 191 39.09 -21.22 55.18
CA ARG A 191 38.36 -20.11 55.83
C ARG A 191 39.33 -19.08 56.48
N PRO A 192 38.92 -17.85 56.90
CA PRO A 192 37.54 -17.47 57.31
C PRO A 192 37.01 -16.07 56.93
N ALA A 193 35.68 -16.05 56.75
CA ALA A 193 34.67 -15.08 57.25
C ALA A 193 35.05 -13.59 57.44
N ALA A 194 34.65 -12.75 56.46
CA ALA A 194 34.48 -11.31 56.64
C ALA A 194 32.99 -10.99 56.87
N ARG A 195 32.75 -10.27 57.97
CA ARG A 195 31.48 -9.96 58.62
C ARG A 195 30.48 -9.18 57.76
N ASP A 196 29.24 -9.66 57.83
CA ASP A 196 28.00 -8.95 57.55
C ASP A 196 27.96 -7.55 58.21
N ARG A 197 27.70 -6.51 57.41
CA ARG A 197 27.25 -5.20 57.89
C ARG A 197 25.76 -5.07 57.58
N LEU A 198 24.94 -5.40 58.57
CA LEU A 198 23.51 -5.17 58.56
C LEU A 198 23.21 -3.68 58.52
N LYS A 199 22.45 -3.30 57.49
CA LYS A 199 21.87 -1.99 57.21
C LYS A 199 20.67 -1.75 58.16
N PRO A 200 20.54 -0.61 58.85
CA PRO A 200 19.35 -0.35 59.66
C PRO A 200 18.15 0.01 58.75
N PRO A 201 16.94 -0.51 59.02
CA PRO A 201 15.74 -0.09 58.32
C PRO A 201 15.18 1.22 58.90
N SER A 202 14.87 2.16 58.01
CA SER A 202 14.06 3.34 58.27
C SER A 202 12.61 2.92 58.57
N PHE A 203 12.16 3.17 59.80
CA PHE A 203 10.75 3.08 60.17
C PHE A 203 10.03 4.41 59.91
N GLY A 204 8.83 4.29 59.35
CA GLY A 204 8.01 5.38 58.83
C GLY A 204 7.10 6.05 59.84
N GLU A 205 6.62 7.21 59.37
CA GLU A 205 5.25 7.74 59.42
C GLU A 205 4.49 7.87 60.75
N ARG A 206 4.04 9.12 60.97
CA ARG A 206 2.81 9.65 61.62
C ARG A 206 3.18 10.80 62.56
N GLU A 207 2.49 11.94 62.66
CA GLU A 207 1.27 12.46 62.04
C GLU A 207 1.11 13.91 62.54
N PHE A 208 0.38 14.73 61.78
CA PHE A 208 -0.36 15.94 62.19
C PHE A 208 0.34 17.09 62.93
N ALA A 209 0.53 18.20 62.20
CA ALA A 209 0.24 19.53 62.71
C ALA A 209 -0.46 20.38 61.64
N THR A 210 -1.77 20.45 61.76
CA THR A 210 -2.71 21.31 61.06
C THR A 210 -2.53 22.76 61.53
N ARG A 211 -2.22 23.73 60.65
CA ARG A 211 -2.70 25.13 60.76
C ARG A 211 -2.48 25.98 59.49
N ALA A 212 -3.62 26.28 58.86
CA ALA A 212 -4.08 27.54 58.26
C ALA A 212 -3.28 28.24 57.14
N GLY A 213 -3.98 28.41 56.00
CA GLY A 213 -3.89 29.62 55.17
C GLY A 213 -3.45 29.37 53.73
N GLY A 214 -4.39 29.38 52.78
CA GLY A 214 -4.05 29.37 51.35
C GLY A 214 -5.18 28.88 50.45
N THR A 215 -6.02 29.81 50.05
CA THR A 215 -7.12 29.70 49.08
C THR A 215 -6.73 29.09 47.73
N GLY A 216 -7.58 28.21 47.17
CA GLY A 216 -7.65 28.00 45.72
C GLY A 216 -7.61 26.55 45.22
N ALA A 217 -8.54 25.69 45.66
CA ALA A 217 -8.82 24.42 44.99
C ALA A 217 -10.24 24.46 44.38
N ALA A 218 -10.33 24.81 43.10
CA ALA A 218 -11.50 24.49 42.28
C ALA A 218 -11.34 23.04 41.82
N MET A 219 -12.29 22.20 42.23
CA MET A 219 -12.26 20.76 42.03
C MET A 219 -12.46 20.34 40.57
N SER A 220 -11.73 19.29 40.19
CA SER A 220 -11.78 18.54 38.94
C SER A 220 -13.05 17.69 38.76
N GLY A 221 -14.22 18.24 39.10
CA GLY A 221 -15.50 17.52 39.10
C GLY A 221 -16.56 18.06 38.13
N ASP A 222 -16.36 19.24 37.53
CA ASP A 222 -17.48 20.01 36.95
C ASP A 222 -17.48 20.14 35.41
N LEU A 223 -16.64 19.36 34.69
CA LEU A 223 -16.59 19.39 33.22
C LEU A 223 -17.31 18.22 32.53
N ALA A 224 -17.84 17.26 33.30
CA ALA A 224 -18.57 16.12 32.75
C ALA A 224 -20.07 16.40 32.48
N ALA A 225 -20.61 17.52 32.97
CA ALA A 225 -22.02 17.85 32.83
C ALA A 225 -22.36 18.65 31.55
N VAL A 226 -21.36 19.17 30.82
CA VAL A 226 -21.59 20.09 29.68
C VAL A 226 -21.63 19.38 28.32
N PHE A 227 -21.22 18.12 28.20
CA PHE A 227 -21.09 17.45 26.89
C PHE A 227 -22.06 16.29 26.61
N LYS A 228 -23.08 16.07 27.45
CA LYS A 228 -24.07 15.00 27.21
C LYS A 228 -25.25 15.38 26.30
N ASP A 229 -25.51 16.67 26.07
CA ASP A 229 -26.71 17.12 25.33
C ASP A 229 -26.49 17.43 23.83
N THR A 230 -25.29 17.20 23.28
CA THR A 230 -25.02 17.50 21.85
C THR A 230 -25.18 16.27 20.93
N ALA A 231 -25.79 15.19 21.40
CA ALA A 231 -25.87 13.92 20.67
C ALA A 231 -27.23 13.65 19.96
N LEU A 232 -28.20 14.57 20.00
CA LEU A 232 -29.56 14.31 19.49
C LEU A 232 -30.08 15.22 18.36
N SER A 233 -29.27 16.14 17.81
CA SER A 233 -29.75 17.13 16.83
C SER A 233 -29.38 16.89 15.35
N ALA A 234 -28.74 15.77 14.99
CA ALA A 234 -28.31 15.52 13.61
C ALA A 234 -29.24 14.60 12.80
N GLN A 235 -30.48 14.38 13.26
CA GLN A 235 -31.43 13.49 12.57
C GLN A 235 -32.78 14.20 12.33
N ARG A 236 -33.01 14.67 11.09
CA ARG A 236 -34.32 14.72 10.38
C ARG A 236 -34.24 15.58 9.10
N PRO A 237 -35.22 15.50 8.18
CA PRO A 237 -35.78 14.31 7.53
C PRO A 237 -35.86 14.50 5.99
N ASP A 238 -36.08 13.40 5.27
CA ASP A 238 -36.56 13.44 3.88
C ASP A 238 -37.96 14.07 3.82
N PHE A 239 -38.13 15.02 2.90
CA PHE A 239 -39.45 15.45 2.42
C PHE A 239 -39.52 15.22 0.90
N GLN A 240 -40.69 14.73 0.51
CA GLN A 240 -41.15 14.35 -0.83
C GLN A 240 -41.05 15.48 -1.85
#